data_AF-A0A7S4KC29-F1
#
_entry.id   AF-A0A7S4KC29-F1
#
_cell.length_a   1.000
_cell.length_b   1.000
_cell.length_c   1.000
_cell.angle_alpha   90.00
_cell.angle_beta   90.00
_cell.angle_gamma   90.00
#
_symmetry.space_group_name_H-M   'P 1'
#
loop_
_entity.id
_entity.type
_entity.pdbx_description
1 polymer ?
#
loop_
_entity_poly.entity_id
_entity_poly.type
_entity_poly.pdbx_seq_one_letter_code
_entity_poly.pdbx_strand_id
1 'polypeptide(L)'
;LTSHLPSPIIHAPAAFMVAVAASILLLSFAIVSVSAFAMIDPSSAPTPSPPHFRVAAVWSKAGVGTSAVLEPDPRTAPTGAKKKGPRVAFDVGSTPIFDEVVPAKVVCVSHGHVDHVGGIFGHARAHAVTYGGEAPTYYVPIELVPHLESAREAMSAMDAMCLDPSPSDGDGDGAVRARRRNESLMKMNVVGVRPGEEIELKGIKGRDGKRLLLRTFAVSHGSHPALGYILLTRSPPGLKPEYAGLPGKEIGALARSGVRIKEEEGRVRVEAVYTGDTCLEGLLCASPTEEDEGENGGAEGGGAGAAPDDDEARRNKRSRRYLFQGLRESPLLLCECTFLDAELRDMAPAKGHMHVLDVIEALRGHGWGIDDADGGGGSGNGEEGGGERRRELVLFHISGRHRPASVALDLLADAIPVCLADKTGVAVASLLSDKEKGGQTREEERAFLADIVGGDGCVNLGEYIRWREEMIREERRVEDVK
;
A
#
# COMPACT_ATOMS: atom_id res chain seq x y z
N LEU A 1 65.93 45.77 -62.50
CA LEU A 1 65.80 46.27 -61.12
C LEU A 1 64.32 46.45 -60.85
N THR A 2 63.69 45.42 -60.25
CA THR A 2 63.12 45.42 -58.87
C THR A 2 61.69 45.97 -58.88
N SER A 3 60.65 45.33 -58.33
CA SER A 3 60.56 44.28 -57.30
C SER A 3 59.12 43.75 -57.23
N HIS A 4 58.99 42.46 -56.90
CA HIS A 4 57.79 41.73 -56.46
C HIS A 4 57.12 42.30 -55.19
N LEU A 5 55.83 42.00 -54.96
CA LEU A 5 55.22 41.44 -53.72
C LEU A 5 53.66 41.32 -53.86
N PRO A 6 52.94 40.54 -53.01
CA PRO A 6 51.89 39.60 -53.42
C PRO A 6 50.50 39.76 -52.71
N SER A 7 49.56 38.90 -53.10
CA SER A 7 48.17 38.77 -52.60
C SER A 7 48.06 38.21 -51.16
N PRO A 8 47.01 38.56 -50.37
CA PRO A 8 46.76 37.95 -49.07
C PRO A 8 45.79 36.76 -49.17
N ILE A 9 46.20 35.65 -48.55
CA ILE A 9 45.39 34.48 -48.21
C ILE A 9 44.78 34.74 -46.83
N ILE A 10 43.46 34.66 -46.70
CA ILE A 10 42.75 34.73 -45.41
C ILE A 10 42.51 33.29 -44.93
N HIS A 11 43.25 32.88 -43.89
CA HIS A 11 42.93 31.67 -43.13
C HIS A 11 41.81 31.97 -42.12
N ALA A 12 40.67 31.28 -42.27
CA ALA A 12 39.68 31.17 -41.21
C ALA A 12 40.13 30.11 -40.18
N PRO A 13 39.99 30.36 -38.87
CA PRO A 13 40.45 29.43 -37.84
C PRO A 13 39.52 28.21 -37.75
N ALA A 14 40.12 27.03 -37.59
CA ALA A 14 39.47 25.70 -37.53
C ALA A 14 38.35 25.58 -36.48
N ALA A 15 38.27 26.49 -35.51
CA ALA A 15 37.21 26.51 -34.49
C ALA A 15 35.80 26.76 -35.06
N PHE A 16 35.67 27.48 -36.18
CA PHE A 16 34.35 27.79 -36.75
C PHE A 16 33.72 26.59 -37.49
N MET A 17 34.56 25.72 -38.08
CA MET A 17 34.10 24.50 -38.77
C MET A 17 33.61 23.42 -37.79
N VAL A 18 34.19 23.34 -36.58
CA VAL A 18 33.78 22.37 -35.55
C VAL A 18 32.41 22.73 -34.95
N ALA A 19 32.13 24.03 -34.76
CA ALA A 19 30.84 24.49 -34.25
C ALA A 19 29.69 24.20 -35.24
N VAL A 20 29.90 24.43 -36.53
CA VAL A 20 28.88 24.17 -37.56
C VAL A 20 28.62 22.67 -37.74
N ALA A 21 29.65 21.82 -37.64
CA ALA A 21 29.48 20.37 -37.71
C ALA A 21 28.71 19.80 -36.49
N ALA A 22 28.94 20.34 -35.29
CA ALA A 22 28.22 19.94 -34.08
C ALA A 22 26.73 20.32 -34.13
N SER A 23 26.40 21.50 -34.66
CA SER A 23 25.01 21.93 -34.82
C SER A 23 24.24 21.11 -35.87
N ILE A 24 24.90 20.66 -36.95
CA ILE A 24 24.27 19.80 -37.96
C ILE A 24 24.03 18.37 -37.42
N LEU A 25 24.93 17.84 -36.58
CA LEU A 25 24.73 16.53 -35.94
C LEU A 25 23.57 16.55 -34.92
N LEU A 26 23.44 17.62 -34.13
CA LEU A 26 22.33 17.80 -33.19
C LEU A 26 20.97 17.94 -33.90
N LEU A 27 20.93 18.63 -35.04
CA LEU A 27 19.71 18.74 -35.84
C LEU A 27 19.34 17.41 -36.52
N SER A 28 20.33 16.60 -36.89
CA SER A 28 20.13 15.27 -37.49
C SER A 28 19.59 14.26 -36.46
N PHE A 29 20.05 14.32 -35.21
CA PHE A 29 19.51 13.51 -34.11
C PHE A 29 18.07 13.91 -33.75
N ALA A 30 17.76 15.21 -33.77
CA ALA A 30 16.39 15.68 -33.52
C ALA A 30 15.41 15.24 -34.63
N ILE A 31 15.82 15.22 -35.90
CA ILE A 31 14.96 14.84 -37.02
C ILE A 31 14.73 13.32 -37.09
N VAL A 32 15.74 12.51 -36.73
CA VAL A 32 15.57 11.04 -36.64
C VAL A 32 14.70 10.62 -35.44
N SER A 33 14.74 11.36 -34.34
CA SER A 33 13.92 11.07 -33.16
C SER A 33 12.42 11.39 -33.34
N VAL A 34 12.05 12.22 -34.32
CA VAL A 34 10.64 12.58 -34.58
C VAL A 34 9.95 11.61 -35.55
N SER A 35 10.70 10.79 -36.30
CA SER A 35 10.13 9.89 -37.32
C SER A 35 10.00 8.41 -36.89
N ALA A 36 10.34 8.08 -35.64
CA ALA A 36 10.24 6.72 -35.09
C ALA A 36 9.20 6.57 -33.97
N PHE A 37 8.24 7.50 -33.85
CA PHE A 37 6.97 7.18 -33.22
C PHE A 37 6.15 6.32 -34.19
N ALA A 38 6.49 5.03 -34.24
CA ALA A 38 5.55 4.04 -34.73
C ALA A 38 4.24 4.27 -33.96
N MET A 39 3.16 4.51 -34.70
CA MET A 39 1.81 4.56 -34.14
C MET A 39 1.56 3.27 -33.37
N ILE A 40 1.70 3.34 -32.05
CA ILE A 40 1.20 2.32 -31.15
C ILE A 40 -0.32 2.40 -31.32
N ASP A 41 -0.90 1.34 -31.86
CA ASP A 41 -2.34 1.20 -31.93
C ASP A 41 -2.93 1.42 -30.52
N PRO A 42 -3.73 2.48 -30.30
CA PRO A 42 -4.36 2.75 -29.00
C PRO A 42 -5.34 1.63 -28.61
N SER A 43 -5.70 0.71 -29.51
CA SER A 43 -6.49 -0.48 -29.20
C SER A 43 -5.72 -1.58 -28.44
N SER A 44 -4.39 -1.48 -28.36
CA SER A 44 -3.53 -2.45 -27.65
C SER A 44 -3.27 -2.12 -26.18
N ALA A 45 -3.82 -1.01 -25.67
CA ALA A 45 -3.75 -0.70 -24.24
C ALA A 45 -4.34 -1.88 -23.46
N PRO A 46 -3.57 -2.56 -22.60
CA PRO A 46 -4.12 -3.69 -21.85
C PRO A 46 -5.29 -3.17 -21.04
N THR A 47 -6.46 -3.79 -21.24
CA THR A 47 -7.63 -3.52 -20.41
C THR A 47 -7.20 -3.57 -18.95
N PRO A 48 -7.61 -2.59 -18.13
CA PRO A 48 -7.18 -2.52 -16.75
C PRO A 48 -7.64 -3.79 -16.04
N SER A 49 -6.68 -4.63 -15.68
CA SER A 49 -6.94 -5.90 -15.02
C SER A 49 -7.37 -5.60 -13.58
N PRO A 50 -8.48 -6.20 -13.10
CA PRO A 50 -9.00 -5.94 -11.76
C PRO A 50 -7.95 -6.26 -10.69
N PRO A 51 -8.05 -5.68 -9.47
CA PRO A 51 -7.16 -5.97 -8.34
C PRO A 51 -6.97 -7.48 -8.12
N HIS A 52 -5.75 -7.93 -7.80
CA HIS A 52 -5.54 -9.36 -7.51
C HIS A 52 -6.00 -9.71 -6.11
N PHE A 53 -5.86 -8.78 -5.17
CA PHE A 53 -6.35 -8.91 -3.82
C PHE A 53 -7.66 -8.14 -3.69
N ARG A 54 -8.53 -8.66 -2.83
CA ARG A 54 -9.69 -7.94 -2.30
C ARG A 54 -9.59 -7.90 -0.77
N VAL A 55 -10.31 -6.97 -0.16
CA VAL A 55 -10.49 -6.98 1.29
C VAL A 55 -11.39 -8.15 1.67
N ALA A 56 -10.87 -9.06 2.50
CA ALA A 56 -11.63 -10.15 3.09
C ALA A 56 -12.40 -9.68 4.32
N ALA A 57 -11.73 -8.87 5.15
CA ALA A 57 -12.30 -8.22 6.32
C ALA A 57 -11.43 -7.02 6.72
N VAL A 58 -12.05 -5.95 7.18
CA VAL A 58 -11.38 -4.82 7.82
C VAL A 58 -12.21 -4.38 9.01
N TRP A 59 -11.54 -4.16 10.13
CA TRP A 59 -12.16 -3.60 11.32
C TRP A 59 -11.14 -2.72 12.01
N SER A 60 -11.56 -1.51 12.38
CA SER A 60 -10.70 -0.58 13.07
C SER A 60 -11.48 0.28 14.04
N LYS A 61 -10.95 0.39 15.26
CA LYS A 61 -11.45 1.25 16.32
C LYS A 61 -10.23 1.76 17.10
N ALA A 62 -9.93 3.04 16.91
CA ALA A 62 -8.82 3.71 17.58
C ALA A 62 -8.79 3.40 19.09
N GLY A 63 -7.62 3.03 19.58
CA GLY A 63 -7.34 2.63 20.97
C GLY A 63 -7.88 1.26 21.38
N VAL A 64 -8.56 0.52 20.50
CA VAL A 64 -9.06 -0.85 20.77
C VAL A 64 -8.40 -1.86 19.85
N GLY A 65 -8.53 -1.67 18.54
CA GLY A 65 -7.97 -2.62 17.59
C GLY A 65 -8.14 -2.22 16.14
N THR A 66 -7.15 -2.53 15.33
CA THR A 66 -7.11 -2.37 13.88
C THR A 66 -6.58 -3.65 13.27
N SER A 67 -7.32 -4.19 12.30
CA SER A 67 -6.92 -5.33 11.48
C SER A 67 -7.55 -5.23 10.11
N ALA A 68 -6.74 -5.46 9.08
CA ALA A 68 -7.21 -5.64 7.72
C ALA A 68 -6.67 -6.95 7.16
N VAL A 69 -7.50 -7.70 6.45
CA VAL A 69 -7.15 -8.99 5.88
C VAL A 69 -7.39 -8.94 4.38
N LEU A 70 -6.35 -9.20 3.61
CA LEU A 70 -6.44 -9.33 2.16
C LEU A 70 -6.40 -10.80 1.76
N GLU A 71 -7.20 -11.13 0.75
CA GLU A 71 -7.17 -12.45 0.11
C GLU A 71 -7.23 -12.32 -1.42
N PRO A 72 -6.71 -13.32 -2.16
CA PRO A 72 -6.80 -13.32 -3.61
C PRO A 72 -8.27 -13.25 -4.08
N ASP A 73 -8.55 -12.34 -5.01
CA ASP A 73 -9.85 -12.20 -5.64
C ASP A 73 -10.16 -13.45 -6.48
N PRO A 74 -11.26 -14.18 -6.20
CA PRO A 74 -11.64 -15.38 -6.94
C PRO A 74 -11.76 -15.17 -8.46
N ARG A 75 -12.09 -13.95 -8.91
CA ARG A 75 -12.20 -13.58 -10.34
C ARG A 75 -10.84 -13.52 -11.04
N THR A 76 -9.77 -13.33 -10.28
CA THR A 76 -8.39 -13.27 -10.79
C THR A 76 -7.55 -14.47 -10.37
N ALA A 77 -8.08 -15.31 -9.48
CA ALA A 77 -7.44 -16.54 -9.07
C ALA A 77 -7.50 -17.60 -10.19
N PRO A 78 -6.52 -18.51 -10.29
CA PRO A 78 -6.55 -19.59 -11.26
C PRO A 78 -7.82 -20.45 -11.12
N THR A 79 -8.48 -20.75 -12.25
CA THR A 79 -9.65 -21.63 -12.29
C THR A 79 -9.32 -22.99 -11.68
N GLY A 80 -10.01 -23.36 -10.59
CA GLY A 80 -9.83 -24.65 -9.89
C GLY A 80 -9.25 -24.57 -8.47
N ALA A 81 -8.97 -23.38 -7.94
CA ALA A 81 -8.55 -23.20 -6.55
C ALA A 81 -9.70 -23.52 -5.57
N LYS A 82 -9.77 -24.76 -5.06
CA LYS A 82 -10.81 -25.22 -4.11
C LYS A 82 -10.50 -24.93 -2.62
N LYS A 83 -9.76 -23.87 -2.30
CA LYS A 83 -9.52 -23.39 -0.92
C LYS A 83 -9.49 -21.87 -0.91
N LYS A 84 -9.93 -21.24 0.20
CA LYS A 84 -9.62 -19.82 0.47
C LYS A 84 -8.12 -19.62 0.25
N GLY A 85 -7.75 -18.69 -0.63
CA GLY A 85 -6.35 -18.44 -1.00
C GLY A 85 -5.51 -17.98 0.19
N PRO A 86 -4.17 -17.95 0.08
CA PRO A 86 -3.31 -17.48 1.16
C PRO A 86 -3.65 -16.03 1.53
N ARG A 87 -3.88 -15.78 2.82
CA ARG A 87 -4.23 -14.45 3.35
C ARG A 87 -3.01 -13.70 3.86
N VAL A 88 -3.02 -12.39 3.66
CA VAL A 88 -2.06 -11.44 4.26
C VAL A 88 -2.86 -10.53 5.18
N ALA A 89 -2.45 -10.43 6.44
CA ALA A 89 -3.04 -9.48 7.38
C ALA A 89 -2.14 -8.25 7.56
N PHE A 90 -2.78 -7.11 7.79
CA PHE A 90 -2.16 -5.86 8.19
C PHE A 90 -2.71 -5.47 9.56
N ASP A 91 -1.80 -5.31 10.52
CA ASP A 91 -2.10 -5.09 11.93
C ASP A 91 -2.97 -6.18 12.59
N VAL A 92 -2.76 -6.39 13.88
CA VAL A 92 -3.52 -7.35 14.69
C VAL A 92 -3.80 -6.74 16.05
N GLY A 93 -4.77 -5.84 16.08
CA GLY A 93 -5.35 -5.31 17.32
C GLY A 93 -6.31 -6.26 18.02
N SER A 94 -7.00 -5.75 19.06
CA SER A 94 -8.14 -6.45 19.65
C SER A 94 -9.36 -6.29 18.74
N THR A 95 -9.66 -7.31 17.96
CA THR A 95 -10.62 -7.21 16.84
C THR A 95 -11.69 -8.31 16.89
N PRO A 96 -12.97 -8.01 16.56
CA PRO A 96 -14.03 -9.02 16.45
C PRO A 96 -13.90 -9.88 15.20
N ILE A 97 -13.14 -9.45 14.19
CA ILE A 97 -12.88 -10.23 12.96
C ILE A 97 -11.72 -11.22 13.13
N PHE A 98 -11.44 -11.65 14.35
CA PHE A 98 -10.26 -12.46 14.68
C PHE A 98 -10.19 -13.76 13.88
N ASP A 99 -11.33 -14.42 13.64
CA ASP A 99 -11.44 -15.64 12.83
C ASP A 99 -11.04 -15.42 11.36
N GLU A 100 -11.15 -14.19 10.86
CA GLU A 100 -10.69 -13.84 9.51
C GLU A 100 -9.18 -13.58 9.45
N VAL A 101 -8.58 -13.13 10.56
CA VAL A 101 -7.14 -12.88 10.71
C VAL A 101 -6.36 -14.17 10.95
N VAL A 102 -6.87 -15.09 11.78
CA VAL A 102 -6.20 -16.35 12.17
C VAL A 102 -5.63 -17.17 11.01
N PRO A 103 -6.27 -17.28 9.81
CA PRO A 103 -5.69 -17.98 8.67
C PRO A 103 -4.44 -17.32 8.06
N ALA A 104 -4.14 -16.06 8.37
CA ALA A 104 -3.03 -15.33 7.81
C ALA A 104 -1.69 -15.86 8.35
N LYS A 105 -0.89 -16.45 7.47
CA LYS A 105 0.48 -16.88 7.79
C LYS A 105 1.47 -15.69 7.81
N VAL A 106 1.14 -14.63 7.07
CA VAL A 106 1.94 -13.41 6.99
C VAL A 106 1.13 -12.26 7.56
N VAL A 107 1.72 -11.56 8.53
CA VAL A 107 1.17 -10.38 9.17
C VAL A 107 2.17 -9.24 9.03
N CYS A 108 1.72 -8.10 8.53
CA CYS A 108 2.53 -6.88 8.43
C CYS A 108 2.01 -5.86 9.45
N VAL A 109 2.81 -5.52 10.45
CA VAL A 109 2.43 -4.58 11.51
C VAL A 109 2.97 -3.20 11.15
N SER A 110 2.11 -2.19 11.09
CA SER A 110 2.50 -0.82 10.74
C SER A 110 3.36 -0.18 11.82
N HIS A 111 2.94 -0.26 13.08
CA HIS A 111 3.62 0.36 14.21
C HIS A 111 3.23 -0.28 15.56
N GLY A 112 3.81 0.23 16.66
CA GLY A 112 3.75 -0.41 17.98
C GLY A 112 2.57 -0.05 18.89
N HIS A 113 1.57 0.72 18.46
CA HIS A 113 0.44 1.03 19.35
C HIS A 113 -0.42 -0.21 19.64
N VAL A 114 -1.03 -0.22 20.81
CA VAL A 114 -1.72 -1.41 21.35
C VAL A 114 -2.89 -1.85 20.48
N ASP A 115 -3.56 -0.93 19.82
CA ASP A 115 -4.62 -1.20 18.87
C ASP A 115 -4.11 -1.76 17.54
N HIS A 116 -2.81 -1.73 17.24
CA HIS A 116 -2.25 -2.36 16.05
C HIS A 116 -1.54 -3.68 16.33
N VAL A 117 -1.09 -3.89 17.57
CA VAL A 117 -0.30 -5.09 17.94
C VAL A 117 -0.92 -5.95 19.04
N GLY A 118 -1.92 -5.45 19.75
CA GLY A 118 -2.40 -6.04 21.01
C GLY A 118 -2.94 -7.47 20.88
N GLY A 119 -3.42 -7.86 19.70
CA GLY A 119 -3.91 -9.20 19.39
C GLY A 119 -2.84 -10.18 18.90
N ILE A 120 -1.59 -9.74 18.70
CA ILE A 120 -0.55 -10.50 17.99
C ILE A 120 -0.22 -11.86 18.64
N PHE A 121 -0.17 -11.92 19.97
CA PHE A 121 0.11 -13.18 20.69
C PHE A 121 -1.07 -14.14 20.67
N GLY A 122 -2.29 -13.61 20.79
CA GLY A 122 -3.51 -14.39 20.60
C GLY A 122 -3.52 -15.00 19.19
N HIS A 123 -3.12 -14.22 18.18
CA HIS A 123 -3.08 -14.67 16.80
C HIS A 123 -2.03 -15.77 16.62
N ALA A 124 -0.81 -15.57 17.12
CA ALA A 124 0.24 -16.59 17.08
C ALA A 124 -0.21 -17.92 17.69
N ARG A 125 -0.86 -17.84 18.86
CA ARG A 125 -1.36 -19.02 19.56
C ARG A 125 -2.49 -19.71 18.80
N ALA A 126 -3.50 -18.96 18.39
CA ALA A 126 -4.65 -19.48 17.66
C ALA A 126 -4.22 -20.08 16.31
N HIS A 127 -3.35 -19.41 15.57
CA HIS A 127 -2.81 -19.93 14.31
C HIS A 127 -2.05 -21.24 14.53
N ALA A 128 -1.13 -21.28 15.50
CA ALA A 128 -0.38 -22.50 15.79
C ALA A 128 -1.28 -23.67 16.20
N VAL A 129 -2.36 -23.42 16.94
CA VAL A 129 -3.34 -24.46 17.31
C VAL A 129 -4.14 -24.94 16.09
N THR A 130 -4.61 -24.03 15.26
CA THR A 130 -5.48 -24.34 14.10
C THR A 130 -4.70 -24.95 12.93
N TYR A 131 -3.45 -24.55 12.71
CA TYR A 131 -2.64 -24.90 11.55
C TYR A 131 -1.43 -25.78 11.89
N GLY A 132 -1.60 -26.71 12.83
CA GLY A 132 -0.64 -27.81 13.03
C GLY A 132 0.72 -27.39 13.61
N GLY A 133 0.75 -26.32 14.41
CA GLY A 133 1.94 -25.82 15.08
C GLY A 133 2.89 -25.04 14.17
N GLU A 134 2.42 -24.60 12.99
CA GLU A 134 3.14 -23.68 12.12
C GLU A 134 3.31 -22.31 12.78
N ALA A 135 4.47 -21.68 12.57
CA ALA A 135 4.77 -20.34 13.07
C ALA A 135 4.40 -19.29 12.00
N PRO A 136 3.48 -18.35 12.27
CA PRO A 136 3.27 -17.20 11.42
C PRO A 136 4.51 -16.30 11.37
N THR A 137 4.68 -15.58 10.27
CA THR A 137 5.71 -14.55 10.11
C THR A 137 5.12 -13.17 10.28
N TYR A 138 5.72 -12.38 11.16
CA TYR A 138 5.34 -11.00 11.47
C TYR A 138 6.43 -10.07 10.98
N TYR A 139 6.12 -9.24 9.99
CA TYR A 139 6.97 -8.13 9.58
C TYR A 139 6.60 -6.91 10.42
N VAL A 140 7.56 -6.36 11.15
CA VAL A 140 7.35 -5.26 12.11
C VAL A 140 8.44 -4.19 11.90
N PRO A 141 8.21 -2.91 12.23
CA PRO A 141 9.30 -1.93 12.29
C PRO A 141 10.43 -2.47 13.17
N ILE A 142 11.67 -2.38 12.70
CA ILE A 142 12.79 -3.06 13.37
C ILE A 142 12.97 -2.61 14.82
N GLU A 143 12.60 -1.38 15.14
CA GLU A 143 12.59 -0.79 16.48
C GLU A 143 11.64 -1.53 17.43
N LEU A 144 10.58 -2.16 16.91
CA LEU A 144 9.59 -2.89 17.70
C LEU A 144 10.06 -4.29 18.10
N VAL A 145 11.03 -4.88 17.37
CA VAL A 145 11.51 -6.26 17.60
C VAL A 145 11.91 -6.52 19.05
N PRO A 146 12.82 -5.75 19.70
CA PRO A 146 13.23 -6.05 21.07
C PRO A 146 12.07 -5.98 22.07
N HIS A 147 11.12 -5.07 21.87
CA HIS A 147 9.94 -4.94 22.72
C HIS A 147 8.97 -6.10 22.52
N LEU A 148 8.75 -6.52 21.28
CA LEU A 148 7.88 -7.65 20.97
C LEU A 148 8.47 -8.96 21.49
N GLU A 149 9.79 -9.14 21.40
CA GLU A 149 10.48 -10.30 21.95
C GLU A 149 10.38 -10.35 23.48
N SER A 150 10.58 -9.22 24.17
CA SER A 150 10.39 -9.14 25.61
C SER A 150 8.93 -9.45 26.02
N ALA A 151 7.95 -8.91 25.29
CA ALA A 151 6.54 -9.21 25.51
C ALA A 151 6.23 -10.69 25.20
N ARG A 152 6.84 -11.29 24.17
CA ARG A 152 6.71 -12.70 23.83
C ARG A 152 7.19 -13.59 24.96
N GLU A 153 8.32 -13.26 25.58
CA GLU A 153 8.84 -13.98 26.75
C GLU A 153 7.89 -13.90 27.94
N ALA A 154 7.39 -12.71 28.26
CA ALA A 154 6.44 -12.50 29.35
C ALA A 154 5.12 -13.27 29.12
N MET A 155 4.55 -13.16 27.92
CA MET A 155 3.34 -13.89 27.55
C MET A 155 3.56 -15.41 27.54
N SER A 156 4.71 -15.87 27.07
CA SER A 156 5.08 -17.29 27.12
C SER A 156 5.20 -17.79 28.56
N ALA A 157 5.76 -16.98 29.46
CA ALA A 157 5.88 -17.33 30.87
C ALA A 157 4.49 -17.43 31.53
N MET A 158 3.59 -16.48 31.26
CA MET A 158 2.20 -16.50 31.75
C MET A 158 1.43 -17.71 31.23
N ASP A 159 1.49 -17.98 29.91
CA ASP A 159 0.84 -19.15 29.31
C ASP A 159 1.40 -20.45 29.89
N ALA A 160 2.71 -20.50 30.19
CA ALA A 160 3.35 -21.68 30.78
C ALA A 160 3.09 -21.89 32.27
N MET A 161 2.43 -20.98 32.98
CA MET A 161 2.18 -21.10 34.42
C MET A 161 1.24 -22.28 34.72
N CYS A 162 1.78 -23.32 35.36
CA CYS A 162 1.00 -24.39 35.98
C CYS A 162 1.37 -24.49 37.46
N LEU A 163 0.38 -24.44 38.35
CA LEU A 163 0.55 -24.80 39.76
C LEU A 163 0.45 -26.31 39.88
N ASP A 164 1.43 -26.95 40.52
CA ASP A 164 1.36 -28.38 40.84
C ASP A 164 0.49 -28.57 42.10
N PRO A 165 -0.63 -29.31 42.04
CA PRO A 165 -1.45 -29.60 43.21
C PRO A 165 -0.89 -30.75 44.06
N SER A 166 0.18 -31.43 43.63
CA SER A 166 0.78 -32.48 44.45
C SER A 166 1.48 -31.87 45.66
N PRO A 167 1.22 -32.38 46.89
CA PRO A 167 1.97 -31.96 48.06
C PRO A 167 3.44 -32.28 47.83
N SER A 168 4.33 -31.34 48.11
CA SER A 168 5.76 -31.61 48.12
C SER A 168 6.01 -32.76 49.11
N ASP A 169 6.38 -33.94 48.60
CA ASP A 169 6.86 -35.03 49.43
C ASP A 169 8.10 -34.53 50.18
N GLY A 170 7.90 -34.13 51.43
CA GLY A 170 8.94 -33.79 52.40
C GLY A 170 9.85 -32.62 52.01
N ASP A 171 9.48 -31.40 52.42
CA ASP A 171 10.38 -30.48 53.16
C ASP A 171 9.73 -29.10 53.32
N GLY A 172 9.14 -28.86 54.50
CA GLY A 172 9.36 -27.66 55.32
C GLY A 172 8.99 -26.25 54.85
N ASP A 173 8.57 -26.00 53.61
CA ASP A 173 8.10 -24.68 53.18
C ASP A 173 7.01 -24.86 52.12
N GLY A 174 5.76 -24.52 52.46
CA GLY A 174 4.56 -24.70 51.63
C GLY A 174 4.51 -23.85 50.35
N ALA A 175 5.65 -23.52 49.76
CA ALA A 175 5.77 -22.79 48.51
C ALA A 175 5.45 -23.71 47.32
N VAL A 176 4.27 -23.53 46.72
CA VAL A 176 3.87 -24.16 45.46
C VAL A 176 4.89 -23.78 44.37
N ARG A 177 5.72 -24.74 43.93
CA ARG A 177 6.68 -24.52 42.84
C ARG A 177 5.96 -24.63 41.49
N ALA A 178 5.81 -23.52 40.78
CA ALA A 178 5.27 -23.54 39.43
C ALA A 178 6.20 -24.33 38.49
N ARG A 179 5.67 -25.33 37.78
CA ARG A 179 6.43 -26.08 36.78
C ARG A 179 6.43 -25.29 35.46
N ARG A 180 7.58 -24.77 35.06
CA ARG A 180 7.74 -24.08 33.76
C ARG A 180 7.75 -25.11 32.62
N ARG A 181 6.92 -24.92 31.59
CA ARG A 181 7.05 -25.67 30.33
C ARG A 181 8.39 -25.32 29.66
N ASN A 182 9.08 -26.33 29.11
CA ASN A 182 10.44 -26.15 28.57
C ASN A 182 10.48 -25.46 27.19
N GLU A 183 9.36 -25.46 26.46
CA GLU A 183 9.22 -24.81 25.14
C GLU A 183 8.10 -23.77 25.15
N SER A 184 8.34 -22.61 24.53
CA SER A 184 7.31 -21.57 24.36
C SER A 184 6.23 -22.06 23.39
N LEU A 185 4.97 -21.86 23.78
CA LEU A 185 3.82 -22.11 22.92
C LEU A 185 3.53 -20.98 21.93
N MET A 186 4.21 -19.85 22.07
CA MET A 186 4.10 -18.68 21.19
C MET A 186 5.07 -18.82 20.03
N LYS A 187 4.71 -19.69 19.07
CA LYS A 187 5.49 -19.90 17.85
C LYS A 187 5.31 -18.72 16.89
N MET A 188 6.33 -17.88 16.81
CA MET A 188 6.33 -16.65 16.03
C MET A 188 7.67 -16.53 15.30
N ASN A 189 7.64 -16.13 14.04
CA ASN A 189 8.81 -15.66 13.31
C ASN A 189 8.71 -14.14 13.19
N VAL A 190 9.37 -13.40 14.08
CA VAL A 190 9.38 -11.93 14.08
C VAL A 190 10.54 -11.45 13.20
N VAL A 191 10.22 -10.67 12.17
CA VAL A 191 11.18 -10.11 11.23
C VAL A 191 11.08 -8.59 11.29
N GLY A 192 12.12 -7.95 11.82
CA GLY A 192 12.26 -6.51 11.79
C GLY A 192 12.57 -6.02 10.38
N VAL A 193 11.83 -5.00 9.92
CA VAL A 193 11.97 -4.41 8.59
C VAL A 193 12.16 -2.90 8.68
N ARG A 194 12.83 -2.33 7.68
CA ARG A 194 13.09 -0.88 7.58
C ARG A 194 12.40 -0.27 6.37
N PRO A 195 12.22 1.05 6.30
CA PRO A 195 11.81 1.73 5.07
C PRO A 195 12.71 1.40 3.88
N GLY A 196 12.10 1.22 2.70
CA GLY A 196 12.84 0.99 1.44
C GLY A 196 13.35 -0.44 1.25
N GLU A 197 12.94 -1.38 2.11
CA GLU A 197 13.23 -2.81 1.95
C GLU A 197 12.22 -3.47 1.00
N GLU A 198 12.66 -4.54 0.33
CA GLU A 198 11.82 -5.40 -0.50
C GLU A 198 12.05 -6.86 -0.10
N ILE A 199 10.98 -7.59 0.17
CA ILE A 199 11.02 -8.92 0.76
C ILE A 199 10.11 -9.87 -0.02
N GLU A 200 10.56 -11.08 -0.30
CA GLU A 200 9.70 -12.11 -0.87
C GLU A 200 8.83 -12.78 0.21
N LEU A 201 7.52 -12.76 0.02
CA LEU A 201 6.55 -13.41 0.90
C LEU A 201 6.46 -14.92 0.58
N LYS A 202 7.36 -15.68 1.20
CA LYS A 202 7.44 -17.14 1.02
C LYS A 202 6.12 -17.83 1.39
N GLY A 203 5.68 -18.75 0.52
CA GLY A 203 4.45 -19.53 0.74
C GLY A 203 3.17 -18.86 0.26
N ILE A 204 3.24 -17.61 -0.21
CA ILE A 204 2.11 -16.90 -0.81
C ILE A 204 2.41 -16.67 -2.29
N LYS A 205 1.50 -17.10 -3.16
CA LYS A 205 1.58 -16.84 -4.59
C LYS A 205 0.78 -15.59 -4.91
N GLY A 206 1.39 -14.70 -5.66
CA GLY A 206 0.69 -13.57 -6.26
C GLY A 206 0.04 -13.97 -7.58
N ARG A 207 -0.37 -12.95 -8.34
CA ARG A 207 -1.02 -13.08 -9.63
C ARG A 207 -0.25 -14.01 -10.57
N ASP A 208 -1.00 -14.83 -11.32
CA ASP A 208 -0.46 -15.80 -12.29
C ASP A 208 0.55 -16.80 -11.69
N GLY A 209 0.50 -17.04 -10.38
CA GLY A 209 1.47 -17.91 -9.69
C GLY A 209 2.85 -17.29 -9.49
N LYS A 210 3.01 -15.99 -9.76
CA LYS A 210 4.25 -15.23 -9.52
C LYS A 210 4.55 -15.14 -8.04
N ARG A 211 5.80 -14.79 -7.72
CA ARG A 211 6.22 -14.50 -6.35
C ARG A 211 5.53 -13.21 -5.89
N LEU A 212 4.97 -13.24 -4.68
CA LEU A 212 4.46 -12.05 -4.03
C LEU A 212 5.59 -11.39 -3.25
N LEU A 213 5.76 -10.10 -3.44
CA LEU A 213 6.78 -9.30 -2.77
C LEU A 213 6.09 -8.25 -1.88
N LEU A 214 6.76 -7.90 -0.80
CA LEU A 214 6.40 -6.85 0.14
C LEU A 214 7.45 -5.75 0.06
N ARG A 215 7.05 -4.52 -0.23
CA ARG A 215 7.89 -3.34 -0.03
C ARG A 215 7.40 -2.55 1.18
N THR A 216 8.34 -1.92 1.84
CA THR A 216 8.09 -1.03 2.98
C THR A 216 8.40 0.41 2.60
N PHE A 217 7.62 1.35 3.13
CA PHE A 217 7.91 2.77 3.02
C PHE A 217 7.67 3.45 4.37
N ALA A 218 8.47 4.47 4.65
CA ALA A 218 8.31 5.32 5.84
C ALA A 218 7.02 6.13 5.73
N VAL A 219 6.34 6.26 6.86
CA VAL A 219 5.18 7.13 7.04
C VAL A 219 5.41 8.02 8.27
N SER A 220 4.66 9.12 8.38
CA SER A 220 4.78 10.05 9.52
C SER A 220 3.63 9.80 10.50
N HIS A 221 3.92 9.38 11.74
CA HIS A 221 2.89 9.08 12.74
C HIS A 221 3.35 9.51 14.15
N GLY A 222 3.28 10.81 14.45
CA GLY A 222 3.54 11.32 15.81
C GLY A 222 4.92 10.96 16.40
N SER A 223 5.96 10.88 15.55
CA SER A 223 7.32 10.40 15.90
C SER A 223 7.45 8.92 16.26
N HIS A 224 6.39 8.12 16.15
CA HIS A 224 6.48 6.67 16.31
C HIS A 224 7.13 6.01 15.08
N PRO A 225 7.97 4.98 15.28
CA PRO A 225 8.42 4.13 14.17
C PRO A 225 7.21 3.47 13.52
N ALA A 226 6.91 3.90 12.28
CA ALA A 226 5.73 3.47 11.54
C ALA A 226 6.09 3.22 10.07
N LEU A 227 5.43 2.21 9.49
CA LEU A 227 5.63 1.78 8.11
C LEU A 227 4.29 1.63 7.39
N GLY A 228 4.29 2.03 6.12
CA GLY A 228 3.33 1.57 5.14
C GLY A 228 3.91 0.42 4.32
N TYR A 229 3.01 -0.33 3.68
CA TYR A 229 3.33 -1.57 2.97
C TYR A 229 2.73 -1.60 1.56
N ILE A 230 3.46 -2.23 0.64
CA ILE A 230 3.03 -2.44 -0.75
C ILE A 230 3.17 -3.92 -1.06
N LEU A 231 2.07 -4.56 -1.44
CA LEU A 231 2.08 -5.87 -2.07
C LEU A 231 2.23 -5.73 -3.57
N LEU A 232 3.16 -6.48 -4.16
CA LEU A 232 3.41 -6.44 -5.60
C LEU A 232 3.86 -7.79 -6.16
N THR A 233 3.73 -7.93 -7.48
CA THR A 233 4.36 -9.03 -8.22
C THR A 233 5.43 -8.49 -9.16
N ARG A 234 6.47 -9.30 -9.41
CA ARG A 234 7.53 -8.98 -10.38
C ARG A 234 7.52 -10.03 -11.48
N SER A 235 7.38 -9.59 -12.73
CA SER A 235 7.53 -10.46 -13.89
C SER A 235 9.01 -10.65 -14.24
N PRO A 236 9.42 -11.69 -14.99
CA PRO A 236 10.78 -11.75 -15.51
C PRO A 236 11.12 -10.52 -16.36
N PRO A 237 12.41 -10.12 -16.46
CA PRO A 237 12.80 -9.03 -17.33
C PRO A 237 12.37 -9.27 -18.78
N GLY A 238 11.70 -8.26 -19.34
CA GLY A 238 11.24 -8.26 -20.72
C GLY A 238 12.39 -8.07 -21.71
N LEU A 239 12.08 -8.18 -22.99
CA LEU A 239 12.99 -7.74 -24.04
C LEU A 239 13.08 -6.20 -23.99
N LYS A 240 14.27 -5.62 -24.17
CA LYS A 240 14.41 -4.17 -24.20
C LYS A 240 13.65 -3.56 -25.40
N PRO A 241 13.09 -2.34 -25.27
CA PRO A 241 12.32 -1.68 -26.32
C PRO A 241 13.04 -1.62 -27.67
N GLU A 242 14.35 -1.39 -27.70
CA GLU A 242 15.14 -1.31 -28.94
C GLU A 242 15.20 -2.63 -29.73
N TYR A 243 14.87 -3.75 -29.10
CA TYR A 243 14.78 -5.05 -29.75
C TYR A 243 13.33 -5.50 -29.97
N ALA A 244 12.34 -4.70 -29.52
CA ALA A 244 10.93 -5.00 -29.73
C ALA A 244 10.60 -5.01 -31.23
N GLY A 245 9.90 -6.04 -31.69
CA GLY A 245 9.52 -6.20 -33.10
C GLY A 245 10.56 -6.87 -34.00
N LEU A 246 11.78 -7.13 -33.52
CA LEU A 246 12.75 -7.92 -34.28
C LEU A 246 12.28 -9.39 -34.42
N PRO A 247 12.54 -10.04 -35.57
CA PRO A 247 12.27 -11.47 -35.72
C PRO A 247 13.01 -12.29 -34.65
N GLY A 248 12.36 -13.29 -34.07
CA GLY A 248 12.93 -14.10 -32.98
C GLY A 248 14.28 -14.75 -33.31
N LYS A 249 14.54 -15.02 -34.60
CA LYS A 249 15.83 -15.53 -35.08
C LYS A 249 16.96 -14.52 -34.90
N GLU A 250 16.69 -13.24 -35.13
CA GLU A 250 17.64 -12.12 -34.97
C GLU A 250 17.86 -11.80 -33.51
N ILE A 251 16.80 -11.76 -32.70
CA ILE A 251 16.90 -11.65 -31.22
C ILE A 251 17.79 -12.77 -30.66
N GLY A 252 17.58 -14.00 -31.13
CA GLY A 252 18.40 -15.14 -30.73
C GLY A 252 19.87 -15.02 -31.17
N ALA A 253 20.13 -14.40 -32.32
CA ALA A 253 21.51 -14.14 -32.78
C ALA A 253 22.20 -13.08 -31.91
N LEU A 254 21.50 -11.99 -31.59
CA LEU A 254 21.99 -10.95 -30.69
C LEU A 254 22.31 -11.50 -29.30
N ALA A 255 21.41 -12.30 -28.72
CA ALA A 255 21.63 -12.97 -27.45
C ALA A 255 22.88 -13.88 -27.49
N ARG A 256 23.04 -14.69 -28.54
CA ARG A 256 24.21 -15.58 -28.72
C ARG A 256 25.51 -14.80 -28.93
N SER A 257 25.45 -13.59 -29.49
CA SER A 257 26.61 -12.70 -29.63
C SER A 257 27.01 -11.99 -28.33
N GLY A 258 26.28 -12.23 -27.23
CA GLY A 258 26.56 -11.65 -25.91
C GLY A 258 25.89 -10.30 -25.65
N VAL A 259 25.02 -9.84 -26.56
CA VAL A 259 24.27 -8.59 -26.37
C VAL A 259 23.20 -8.79 -25.29
N ARG A 260 23.14 -7.86 -24.33
CA ARG A 260 22.09 -7.82 -23.29
C ARG A 260 20.76 -7.37 -23.90
N ILE A 261 20.01 -8.34 -24.41
CA ILE A 261 18.72 -8.10 -25.08
C ILE A 261 17.53 -7.90 -24.14
N LYS A 262 17.67 -8.25 -22.86
CA LYS A 262 16.62 -8.11 -21.86
C LYS A 262 16.87 -6.90 -20.98
N GLU A 263 15.80 -6.36 -20.44
CA GLU A 263 15.84 -5.40 -19.34
C GLU A 263 16.65 -5.96 -18.17
N GLU A 264 17.20 -5.07 -17.35
CA GLU A 264 17.87 -5.50 -16.12
C GLU A 264 16.86 -5.94 -15.06
N GLU A 265 15.72 -5.26 -15.00
CA GLU A 265 14.67 -5.55 -14.04
C GLU A 265 13.37 -6.03 -14.69
N GLY A 266 12.69 -6.87 -13.93
CA GLY A 266 11.35 -7.32 -14.21
C GLY A 266 10.32 -6.22 -14.06
N ARG A 267 9.27 -6.23 -14.89
CA ARG A 267 8.12 -5.33 -14.69
C ARG A 267 7.46 -5.61 -13.34
N VAL A 268 7.41 -4.59 -12.51
CA VAL A 268 6.68 -4.55 -11.24
C VAL A 268 5.20 -4.27 -11.52
N ARG A 269 4.32 -4.92 -10.75
CA ARG A 269 2.88 -4.63 -10.73
C ARG A 269 2.42 -4.54 -9.29
N VAL A 270 1.99 -3.35 -8.88
CA VAL A 270 1.39 -3.12 -7.57
C VAL A 270 0.06 -3.87 -7.49
N GLU A 271 -0.19 -4.54 -6.37
CA GLU A 271 -1.40 -5.31 -6.11
C GLU A 271 -2.26 -4.72 -4.99
N ALA A 272 -1.64 -4.19 -3.94
CA ALA A 272 -2.33 -3.46 -2.87
C ALA A 272 -1.35 -2.56 -2.10
N VAL A 273 -1.87 -1.52 -1.45
CA VAL A 273 -1.13 -0.63 -0.55
C VAL A 273 -1.89 -0.50 0.77
N TYR A 274 -1.16 -0.55 1.89
CA TYR A 274 -1.67 -0.29 3.23
C TYR A 274 -0.83 0.83 3.85
N THR A 275 -1.45 1.94 4.23
CA THR A 275 -0.72 3.09 4.77
C THR A 275 -0.26 2.89 6.22
N GLY A 276 -1.02 2.09 6.99
CA GLY A 276 -1.00 2.22 8.45
C GLY A 276 -1.50 3.59 8.88
N ASP A 277 -1.28 3.93 10.15
CA ASP A 277 -1.56 5.26 10.67
C ASP A 277 -0.49 6.23 10.21
N THR A 278 -0.91 7.41 9.73
CA THR A 278 -0.01 8.45 9.23
C THR A 278 -0.65 9.84 9.16
N CYS A 279 0.16 10.85 8.92
CA CYS A 279 -0.22 12.20 8.51
C CYS A 279 -0.08 12.39 7.00
N LEU A 280 -0.66 13.48 6.48
CA LEU A 280 -0.49 13.94 5.09
C LEU A 280 0.97 13.92 4.62
N GLU A 281 1.88 14.49 5.42
CA GLU A 281 3.31 14.56 5.12
C GLU A 281 3.93 13.19 4.82
N GLY A 282 3.47 12.14 5.50
CA GLY A 282 3.96 10.76 5.29
C GLY A 282 3.58 10.17 3.94
N LEU A 283 2.55 10.72 3.28
CA LEU A 283 2.08 10.27 1.96
C LEU A 283 2.45 11.25 0.84
N LEU A 284 2.87 12.47 1.15
CA LEU A 284 3.36 13.42 0.17
C LEU A 284 4.77 13.03 -0.28
N CYS A 285 4.94 12.83 -1.58
CA CYS A 285 6.26 12.68 -2.19
C CYS A 285 6.26 13.33 -3.57
N ALA A 286 7.22 14.22 -3.83
CA ALA A 286 7.49 14.69 -5.18
C ALA A 286 7.81 13.48 -6.10
N SER A 287 7.48 13.60 -7.39
CA SER A 287 7.87 12.59 -8.37
C SER A 287 9.38 12.36 -8.30
N PRO A 288 9.84 11.09 -8.26
CA PRO A 288 11.27 10.79 -8.31
C PRO A 288 11.91 11.48 -9.53
N THR A 289 13.08 12.09 -9.33
CA THR A 289 13.89 12.68 -10.39
C THR A 289 14.69 11.60 -11.14
N GLU A 290 15.24 11.88 -12.32
CA GLU A 290 16.10 10.91 -13.04
C GLU A 290 17.32 10.46 -12.21
N GLU A 291 17.81 11.33 -11.32
CA GLU A 291 18.86 11.02 -10.33
C GLU A 291 18.38 9.97 -9.30
N ASP A 292 17.07 9.84 -9.10
CA ASP A 292 16.46 8.82 -8.24
C ASP A 292 16.33 7.44 -8.88
N GLU A 293 16.47 7.34 -10.21
CA GLU A 293 16.36 6.09 -10.95
C GLU A 293 17.71 5.37 -11.15
N GLY A 294 18.84 6.10 -11.08
CA GLY A 294 20.17 5.59 -11.44
C GLY A 294 20.90 4.69 -10.42
N GLU A 295 20.40 4.53 -9.19
CA GLU A 295 21.12 3.85 -8.10
C GLU A 295 20.57 2.46 -7.72
N ASN A 296 19.87 1.78 -8.64
CA ASN A 296 19.42 0.40 -8.44
C ASN A 296 20.50 -0.66 -8.74
N GLY A 297 21.75 -0.26 -9.01
CA GLY A 297 22.86 -1.19 -9.19
C GLY A 297 23.14 -2.02 -7.93
N GLY A 298 22.76 -3.30 -7.96
CA GLY A 298 23.33 -4.37 -7.15
C GLY A 298 22.78 -4.52 -5.72
N ALA A 299 21.61 -5.14 -5.58
CA ALA A 299 21.32 -5.94 -4.40
C ALA A 299 21.92 -7.34 -4.58
N GLU A 300 23.24 -7.46 -4.56
CA GLU A 300 23.99 -8.72 -4.36
C GLU A 300 25.49 -8.40 -4.32
N GLY A 301 25.98 -8.06 -3.13
CA GLY A 301 27.38 -7.71 -2.91
C GLY A 301 27.54 -7.02 -1.57
N GLY A 302 27.55 -7.80 -0.49
CA GLY A 302 27.98 -7.34 0.82
C GLY A 302 29.47 -6.95 0.78
N GLY A 303 29.76 -5.77 0.23
CA GLY A 303 31.01 -5.07 0.48
C GLY A 303 30.92 -4.45 1.86
N ALA A 304 31.70 -4.99 2.81
CA ALA A 304 31.77 -4.53 4.19
C ALA A 304 32.46 -3.14 4.32
N GLY A 305 31.99 -2.12 3.58
CA GLY A 305 32.69 -0.84 3.48
C GLY A 305 31.84 0.40 3.12
N ALA A 306 30.51 0.32 3.03
CA ALA A 306 29.68 1.53 2.95
C ALA A 306 29.51 2.12 4.36
N ALA A 307 29.63 3.44 4.51
CA ALA A 307 29.35 4.08 5.79
C ALA A 307 27.86 3.88 6.16
N PRO A 308 27.52 3.72 7.46
CA PRO A 308 26.13 3.53 7.89
C PRO A 308 25.15 4.58 7.35
N ASP A 309 25.62 5.83 7.23
CA ASP A 309 24.83 6.98 6.77
C ASP A 309 24.48 6.88 5.27
N ASP A 310 25.37 6.31 4.44
CA ASP A 310 25.15 6.14 3.00
C ASP A 310 24.04 5.10 2.73
N ASP A 311 24.01 4.04 3.55
CA ASP A 311 23.02 2.97 3.42
C ASP A 311 21.61 3.43 3.88
N GLU A 312 21.54 4.29 4.91
CA GLU A 312 20.29 4.90 5.33
C GLU A 312 19.73 5.88 4.31
N ALA A 313 20.57 6.76 3.76
CA ALA A 313 20.16 7.68 2.69
C ALA A 313 19.61 6.91 1.48
N ARG A 314 20.30 5.83 1.05
CA ARG A 314 19.85 4.97 -0.06
C ARG A 314 18.53 4.26 0.25
N ARG A 315 18.32 3.80 1.48
CA ARG A 315 17.02 3.25 1.93
C ARG A 315 15.92 4.29 1.87
N ASN A 316 16.15 5.50 2.37
CA ASN A 316 15.17 6.58 2.38
C ASN A 316 14.76 6.98 0.95
N LYS A 317 15.72 7.03 0.03
CA LYS A 317 15.48 7.26 -1.40
C LYS A 317 14.60 6.18 -2.02
N ARG A 318 14.92 4.89 -1.78
CA ARG A 318 14.08 3.75 -2.22
C ARG A 318 12.68 3.80 -1.61
N SER A 319 12.58 4.09 -0.31
CA SER A 319 11.30 4.24 0.41
C SER A 319 10.39 5.26 -0.28
N ARG A 320 10.92 6.44 -0.63
CA ARG A 320 10.17 7.50 -1.34
C ARG A 320 9.71 7.05 -2.72
N ARG A 321 10.59 6.40 -3.49
CA ARG A 321 10.24 5.83 -4.80
C ARG A 321 9.14 4.78 -4.69
N TYR A 322 9.23 3.91 -3.69
CA TYR A 322 8.24 2.87 -3.42
C TYR A 322 6.90 3.48 -3.06
N LEU A 323 6.86 4.44 -2.14
CA LEU A 323 5.65 5.19 -1.78
C LEU A 323 4.98 5.80 -3.02
N PHE A 324 5.74 6.56 -3.83
CA PHE A 324 5.21 7.22 -5.02
C PHE A 324 4.68 6.22 -6.05
N GLN A 325 5.44 5.16 -6.36
CA GLN A 325 4.97 4.11 -7.27
C GLN A 325 3.73 3.40 -6.72
N GLY A 326 3.74 3.06 -5.43
CA GLY A 326 2.67 2.38 -4.73
C GLY A 326 1.37 3.15 -4.84
N LEU A 327 1.34 4.39 -4.33
CA LEU A 327 0.13 5.20 -4.32
C LEU A 327 -0.37 5.57 -5.72
N ARG A 328 0.53 5.78 -6.69
CA ARG A 328 0.16 6.09 -8.08
C ARG A 328 -0.39 4.90 -8.85
N GLU A 329 0.17 3.71 -8.65
CA GLU A 329 -0.17 2.50 -9.41
C GLU A 329 -1.15 1.57 -8.70
N SER A 330 -1.47 1.83 -7.43
CA SER A 330 -2.29 0.93 -6.62
C SER A 330 -3.67 0.67 -7.24
N PRO A 331 -4.05 -0.60 -7.45
CA PRO A 331 -5.42 -0.97 -7.77
C PRO A 331 -6.30 -1.10 -6.50
N LEU A 332 -5.70 -1.25 -5.32
CA LEU A 332 -6.39 -1.35 -4.02
C LEU A 332 -5.57 -0.62 -2.95
N LEU A 333 -6.09 0.50 -2.44
CA LEU A 333 -5.44 1.32 -1.41
C LEU A 333 -6.27 1.30 -0.13
N LEU A 334 -5.68 0.81 0.97
CA LEU A 334 -6.21 0.96 2.31
C LEU A 334 -5.52 2.16 2.95
N CYS A 335 -6.27 3.24 3.18
CA CYS A 335 -5.78 4.51 3.69
C CYS A 335 -6.45 4.84 5.02
N GLU A 336 -5.66 5.26 6.02
CA GLU A 336 -6.25 5.75 7.27
C GLU A 336 -7.02 7.06 7.02
N CYS A 337 -8.09 7.25 7.78
CA CYS A 337 -8.89 8.46 7.78
C CYS A 337 -9.52 8.63 9.16
N THR A 338 -8.77 9.21 10.09
CA THR A 338 -9.18 9.30 11.49
C THR A 338 -10.17 10.42 11.76
N PHE A 339 -9.98 11.60 11.14
CA PHE A 339 -10.76 12.80 11.43
C PHE A 339 -11.61 13.26 10.24
N LEU A 340 -12.86 13.61 10.51
CA LEU A 340 -13.84 14.04 9.50
C LEU A 340 -14.37 15.47 9.75
N ASP A 341 -14.23 15.99 10.97
CA ASP A 341 -14.72 17.32 11.34
C ASP A 341 -13.73 18.39 10.88
N ALA A 342 -14.25 19.45 10.26
CA ALA A 342 -13.44 20.58 9.78
C ALA A 342 -12.53 21.19 10.87
N GLU A 343 -13.03 21.27 12.12
CA GLU A 343 -12.29 21.81 13.28
C GLU A 343 -11.08 20.96 13.69
N LEU A 344 -11.05 19.69 13.29
CA LEU A 344 -9.99 18.76 13.67
C LEU A 344 -8.88 18.66 12.63
N ARG A 345 -9.06 19.27 11.44
CA ARG A 345 -8.07 19.19 10.36
C ARG A 345 -6.68 19.63 10.81
N ASP A 346 -6.57 20.81 11.42
CA ASP A 346 -5.29 21.37 11.85
C ASP A 346 -4.65 20.58 13.01
N MET A 347 -5.47 19.85 13.78
CA MET A 347 -4.99 19.02 14.88
C MET A 347 -4.63 17.59 14.46
N ALA A 348 -5.06 17.15 13.26
CA ALA A 348 -4.81 15.79 12.79
C ALA A 348 -3.31 15.45 12.75
N PRO A 349 -2.43 16.30 12.18
CA PRO A 349 -0.99 16.03 12.16
C PRO A 349 -0.36 15.98 13.56
N ALA A 350 -0.80 16.88 14.46
CA ALA A 350 -0.33 16.90 15.84
C ALA A 350 -0.71 15.63 16.62
N LYS A 351 -1.73 14.91 16.17
CA LYS A 351 -2.16 13.61 16.70
C LYS A 351 -1.61 12.42 15.92
N GLY A 352 -0.80 12.66 14.89
CA GLY A 352 -0.22 11.59 14.08
C GLY A 352 -1.16 11.00 13.03
N HIS A 353 -2.27 11.68 12.69
CA HIS A 353 -3.33 11.11 11.84
C HIS A 353 -3.75 12.02 10.69
N MET A 354 -4.59 11.48 9.80
CA MET A 354 -5.15 12.21 8.66
C MET A 354 -6.57 12.73 8.94
N HIS A 355 -6.86 13.89 8.37
CA HIS A 355 -8.22 14.34 8.10
C HIS A 355 -8.69 13.89 6.70
N VAL A 356 -10.00 13.75 6.46
CA VAL A 356 -10.53 13.36 5.13
C VAL A 356 -10.02 14.22 3.97
N LEU A 357 -9.86 15.54 4.20
CA LEU A 357 -9.30 16.46 3.20
C LEU A 357 -7.82 16.19 2.90
N ASP A 358 -7.07 15.69 3.88
CA ASP A 358 -5.67 15.29 3.69
C ASP A 358 -5.60 14.03 2.82
N VAL A 359 -6.55 13.11 2.98
CA VAL A 359 -6.65 11.93 2.11
C VAL A 359 -6.87 12.37 0.67
N ILE A 360 -7.81 13.30 0.43
CA ILE A 360 -8.09 13.86 -0.91
C ILE A 360 -6.84 14.52 -1.50
N GLU A 361 -6.12 15.31 -0.70
CA GLU A 361 -4.89 15.98 -1.11
C GLU A 361 -3.78 14.98 -1.49
N ALA A 362 -3.57 13.94 -0.67
CA ALA A 362 -2.63 12.87 -0.97
C ALA A 362 -3.00 12.15 -2.28
N LEU A 363 -4.26 11.75 -2.45
CA LEU A 363 -4.74 11.06 -3.65
C LEU A 363 -4.60 11.93 -4.91
N ARG A 364 -4.85 13.24 -4.81
CA ARG A 364 -4.64 14.20 -5.90
C ARG A 364 -3.17 14.22 -6.33
N GLY A 365 -2.24 14.30 -5.37
CA GLY A 365 -0.80 14.26 -5.63
C GLY A 365 -0.31 12.98 -6.34
N HIS A 366 -1.04 11.88 -6.20
CA HIS A 366 -0.70 10.57 -6.79
C HIS A 366 -1.52 10.21 -8.04
N GLY A 367 -2.24 11.17 -8.63
CA GLY A 367 -2.92 10.98 -9.91
C GLY A 367 -4.10 10.02 -9.81
N TRP A 368 -4.98 10.23 -8.83
CA TRP A 368 -6.26 9.53 -8.67
C TRP A 368 -7.43 10.15 -9.45
N GLY A 369 -7.18 11.11 -10.34
CA GLY A 369 -8.21 11.70 -11.21
C GLY A 369 -9.19 12.59 -10.43
N ILE A 370 -8.67 13.32 -9.43
CA ILE A 370 -9.41 14.35 -8.71
C ILE A 370 -9.07 15.68 -9.37
N ASP A 371 -9.90 16.10 -10.34
CA ASP A 371 -9.73 17.40 -10.99
C ASP A 371 -10.10 18.53 -10.00
N ASP A 372 -9.34 19.61 -10.04
CA ASP A 372 -9.67 20.83 -9.31
C ASP A 372 -10.90 21.48 -9.95
N ALA A 373 -12.08 21.20 -9.40
CA ALA A 373 -13.29 21.95 -9.73
C ALA A 373 -13.21 23.36 -9.13
N ASP A 374 -12.39 24.23 -9.72
CA ASP A 374 -12.59 25.68 -9.81
C ASP A 374 -11.53 26.29 -10.75
N GLY A 375 -11.80 26.28 -12.06
CA GLY A 375 -10.82 26.81 -13.01
C GLY A 375 -11.17 26.73 -14.49
N GLY A 376 -12.40 27.10 -14.88
CA GLY A 376 -12.71 27.53 -16.25
C GLY A 376 -12.72 26.45 -17.33
N GLY A 377 -13.77 26.46 -18.16
CA GLY A 377 -13.88 25.63 -19.35
C GLY A 377 -12.71 25.84 -20.31
N GLY A 378 -11.70 24.99 -20.20
CA GLY A 378 -10.73 24.71 -21.23
C GLY A 378 -11.02 23.31 -21.75
N SER A 379 -11.60 23.20 -22.94
CA SER A 379 -11.56 21.98 -23.75
C SER A 379 -10.08 21.72 -24.08
N GLY A 380 -9.36 21.12 -23.14
CA GLY A 380 -8.08 20.50 -23.39
C GLY A 380 -8.35 19.21 -24.14
N ASN A 381 -7.81 19.09 -25.34
CA ASN A 381 -7.83 17.86 -26.12
C ASN A 381 -7.49 16.69 -25.21
N GLY A 382 -8.50 15.88 -24.90
CA GLY A 382 -8.31 14.61 -24.24
C GLY A 382 -7.39 13.79 -25.12
N GLU A 383 -6.18 13.53 -24.64
CA GLU A 383 -5.47 12.32 -25.01
C GLU A 383 -6.30 11.14 -24.50
N GLU A 384 -7.33 10.79 -25.28
CA GLU A 384 -8.11 9.57 -25.17
C GLU A 384 -7.20 8.39 -25.49
N GLY A 385 -6.46 7.92 -24.48
CA GLY A 385 -5.54 6.77 -24.63
C GLY A 385 -5.36 5.91 -23.38
N GLY A 386 -6.07 6.19 -22.28
CA GLY A 386 -5.94 5.44 -21.03
C GLY A 386 -7.25 4.82 -20.59
N GLY A 387 -7.45 3.52 -20.83
CA GLY A 387 -8.56 2.78 -20.22
C GLY A 387 -8.57 3.01 -18.70
N GLU A 388 -9.70 3.48 -18.17
CA GLU A 388 -9.84 3.90 -16.78
C GLU A 388 -9.41 2.77 -15.83
N ARG A 389 -8.28 2.95 -15.14
CA ARG A 389 -7.76 1.94 -14.22
C ARG A 389 -8.80 1.71 -13.12
N ARG A 390 -9.34 0.49 -13.02
CA ARG A 390 -10.22 0.10 -11.92
C ARG A 390 -9.41 0.12 -10.61
N ARG A 391 -9.59 1.17 -9.83
CA ARG A 391 -8.99 1.38 -8.51
C ARG A 391 -10.06 1.30 -7.43
N GLU A 392 -9.66 0.84 -6.26
CA GLU A 392 -10.48 0.75 -5.07
C GLU A 392 -9.73 1.44 -3.91
N LEU A 393 -10.46 2.28 -3.19
CA LEU A 393 -10.02 2.96 -1.97
C LEU A 393 -10.80 2.38 -0.81
N VAL A 394 -10.12 2.08 0.29
CA VAL A 394 -10.75 1.67 1.54
C VAL A 394 -10.26 2.60 2.64
N LEU A 395 -11.20 3.36 3.21
CA LEU A 395 -10.94 4.23 4.35
C LEU A 395 -11.14 3.44 5.64
N PHE A 396 -10.13 3.42 6.49
CA PHE A 396 -10.19 2.78 7.81
C PHE A 396 -9.71 3.74 8.90
N HIS A 397 -9.72 3.27 10.15
CA HIS A 397 -9.27 4.05 11.30
C HIS A 397 -10.15 5.26 11.68
N ILE A 398 -11.43 5.26 11.29
CA ILE A 398 -12.35 6.35 11.61
C ILE A 398 -12.56 6.46 13.12
N SER A 399 -12.43 7.68 13.64
CA SER A 399 -12.57 7.94 15.06
C SER A 399 -13.98 7.59 15.56
N GLY A 400 -14.04 6.91 16.71
CA GLY A 400 -15.30 6.57 17.37
C GLY A 400 -16.15 7.77 17.83
N ARG A 401 -15.63 9.00 17.66
CA ARG A 401 -16.36 10.25 17.89
C ARG A 401 -17.39 10.55 16.80
N HIS A 402 -17.18 10.03 15.58
CA HIS A 402 -18.09 10.17 14.46
C HIS A 402 -19.22 9.14 14.48
N ARG A 403 -19.51 8.56 15.65
CA ARG A 403 -20.69 7.70 15.82
C ARG A 403 -21.95 8.56 15.84
N PRO A 404 -23.10 8.02 15.37
CA PRO A 404 -23.27 6.70 14.73
C PRO A 404 -22.63 6.61 13.34
N ALA A 405 -22.52 5.40 12.77
CA ALA A 405 -21.87 5.16 11.48
C ALA A 405 -22.37 6.08 10.35
N SER A 406 -23.66 6.42 10.33
CA SER A 406 -24.25 7.37 9.38
C SER A 406 -23.66 8.76 9.45
N VAL A 407 -23.39 9.31 10.64
CA VAL A 407 -22.74 10.62 10.78
C VAL A 407 -21.36 10.61 10.12
N ALA A 408 -20.57 9.55 10.32
CA ALA A 408 -19.30 9.39 9.63
C ALA A 408 -19.48 9.30 8.10
N LEU A 409 -20.45 8.52 7.64
CA LEU A 409 -20.73 8.34 6.22
C LEU A 409 -21.25 9.62 5.56
N ASP A 410 -22.05 10.44 6.25
CA ASP A 410 -22.51 11.74 5.78
C ASP A 410 -21.36 12.73 5.60
N LEU A 411 -20.50 12.85 6.62
CA LEU A 411 -19.32 13.71 6.54
C LEU A 411 -18.38 13.28 5.41
N LEU A 412 -18.22 11.97 5.21
CA LEU A 412 -17.44 11.43 4.09
C LEU A 412 -18.12 11.67 2.74
N ALA A 413 -19.43 11.48 2.65
CA ALA A 413 -20.20 11.69 1.42
C ALA A 413 -20.17 13.15 0.97
N ASP A 414 -20.10 14.08 1.91
CA ASP A 414 -20.03 15.51 1.62
C ASP A 414 -18.60 15.98 1.28
N ALA A 415 -17.58 15.30 1.80
CA ALA A 415 -16.18 15.65 1.56
C ALA A 415 -15.56 14.94 0.35
N ILE A 416 -15.85 13.66 0.14
CA ILE A 416 -15.23 12.84 -0.91
C ILE A 416 -15.81 13.20 -2.28
N PRO A 417 -14.96 13.53 -3.28
CA PRO A 417 -15.42 13.80 -4.64
C PRO A 417 -16.25 12.66 -5.24
N VAL A 418 -17.29 13.00 -6.00
CA VAL A 418 -18.18 12.02 -6.63
C VAL A 418 -17.43 10.99 -7.49
N CYS A 419 -16.34 11.39 -8.16
CA CYS A 419 -15.52 10.49 -8.97
C CYS A 419 -14.81 9.38 -8.17
N LEU A 420 -14.70 9.53 -6.85
CA LEU A 420 -14.15 8.56 -5.92
C LEU A 420 -15.21 7.78 -5.14
N ALA A 421 -16.41 8.31 -4.98
CA ALA A 421 -17.42 7.74 -4.08
C ALA A 421 -17.74 6.27 -4.39
N ASP A 422 -18.00 5.92 -5.66
CA ASP A 422 -18.29 4.53 -6.07
C ASP A 422 -17.09 3.58 -5.91
N LYS A 423 -15.87 4.13 -5.82
CA LYS A 423 -14.62 3.39 -5.67
C LYS A 423 -14.19 3.30 -4.19
N THR A 424 -14.94 3.90 -3.27
CA THR A 424 -14.56 4.05 -1.87
C THR A 424 -15.39 3.13 -0.97
N GLY A 425 -14.73 2.14 -0.38
CA GLY A 425 -15.23 1.41 0.78
C GLY A 425 -14.88 2.13 2.08
N VAL A 426 -15.78 2.11 3.05
CA VAL A 426 -15.59 2.76 4.35
C VAL A 426 -15.74 1.72 5.45
N ALA A 427 -14.69 1.46 6.22
CA ALA A 427 -14.68 0.48 7.30
C ALA A 427 -15.44 1.01 8.54
N VAL A 428 -16.77 0.87 8.52
CA VAL A 428 -17.67 1.40 9.56
C VAL A 428 -18.15 0.36 10.56
N ALA A 429 -17.75 -0.91 10.41
CA ALA A 429 -18.20 -2.01 11.29
C ALA A 429 -17.97 -1.75 12.79
N SER A 430 -16.97 -0.95 13.17
CA SER A 430 -16.72 -0.57 14.57
C SER A 430 -17.61 0.56 15.09
N LEU A 431 -18.27 1.29 14.19
CA LEU A 431 -19.19 2.38 14.47
C LEU A 431 -20.63 1.88 14.63
N LEU A 432 -20.93 0.66 14.13
CA LEU A 432 -22.16 -0.08 14.38
C LEU A 432 -22.14 -0.58 15.83
N SER A 433 -22.95 -0.03 16.73
CA SER A 433 -23.08 -0.58 18.09
C SER A 433 -24.53 -0.65 18.52
N ASP A 434 -24.91 -1.75 19.20
CA ASP A 434 -26.29 -2.04 19.62
C ASP A 434 -26.86 -1.06 20.67
N LYS A 435 -26.02 -0.27 21.33
CA LYS A 435 -26.40 0.62 22.45
C LYS A 435 -26.09 2.06 22.12
N GLU A 436 -26.96 2.66 21.34
CA GLU A 436 -27.06 4.11 21.17
C GLU A 436 -27.52 4.75 22.48
N LYS A 437 -26.56 4.98 23.38
CA LYS A 437 -26.78 5.87 24.54
C LYS A 437 -26.77 7.31 24.04
N GLY A 438 -27.89 7.75 23.45
CA GLY A 438 -28.23 9.17 23.34
C GLY A 438 -28.53 9.73 21.94
N GLY A 439 -28.41 8.94 20.87
CA GLY A 439 -28.78 9.36 19.51
C GLY A 439 -29.99 8.59 18.98
N GLN A 440 -30.94 9.28 18.37
CA GLN A 440 -32.00 8.66 17.56
C GLN A 440 -31.42 8.35 16.17
N THR A 441 -30.80 7.19 15.93
CA THR A 441 -30.84 6.69 14.54
C THR A 441 -32.21 6.11 14.29
N ARG A 442 -32.70 6.27 13.06
CA ARG A 442 -33.99 5.70 12.68
C ARG A 442 -33.84 4.18 12.52
N GLU A 443 -34.88 3.43 12.86
CA GLU A 443 -34.90 1.97 12.70
C GLU A 443 -34.63 1.56 11.24
N GLU A 444 -35.14 2.33 10.28
CA GLU A 444 -34.93 2.16 8.84
C GLU A 444 -33.46 2.34 8.44
N GLU A 445 -32.78 3.34 9.00
CA GLU A 445 -31.36 3.61 8.77
C GLU A 445 -30.48 2.48 9.34
N ARG A 446 -30.82 1.99 10.54
CA ARG A 446 -30.15 0.81 11.12
C ARG A 446 -30.34 -0.43 10.25
N ALA A 447 -31.55 -0.67 9.76
CA ALA A 447 -31.84 -1.80 8.89
C ALA A 447 -31.09 -1.71 7.56
N PHE A 448 -31.04 -0.52 6.96
CA PHE A 448 -30.28 -0.28 5.73
C PHE A 448 -28.79 -0.50 5.94
N LEU A 449 -28.19 0.11 6.96
CA LEU A 449 -26.76 -0.08 7.27
C LEU A 449 -26.43 -1.56 7.50
N ALA A 450 -27.32 -2.32 8.14
CA ALA A 450 -27.13 -3.75 8.31
C ALA A 450 -27.17 -4.55 6.99
N ASP A 451 -27.87 -4.05 5.97
CA ASP A 451 -27.99 -4.66 4.64
C ASP A 451 -26.78 -4.33 3.74
N ILE A 452 -26.28 -3.09 3.81
CA ILE A 452 -25.18 -2.62 2.94
C ILE A 452 -23.77 -2.76 3.54
N VAL A 453 -23.65 -3.00 4.84
CA VAL A 453 -22.35 -3.35 5.43
C VAL A 453 -21.98 -4.73 4.91
N GLY A 454 -20.97 -4.76 4.03
CA GLY A 454 -20.45 -5.98 3.46
C GLY A 454 -19.89 -6.93 4.52
N GLY A 455 -19.79 -8.21 4.18
CA GLY A 455 -19.12 -9.20 5.03
C GLY A 455 -17.64 -8.90 5.30
N ASP A 456 -17.07 -7.95 4.56
CA ASP A 456 -15.73 -7.40 4.75
C ASP A 456 -15.69 -6.26 5.80
N GLY A 457 -16.82 -5.83 6.34
CA GLY A 457 -16.91 -4.73 7.32
C GLY A 457 -16.95 -3.33 6.70
N CYS A 458 -17.04 -3.23 5.37
CA CYS A 458 -17.09 -1.97 4.63
C CYS A 458 -18.50 -1.61 4.17
N VAL A 459 -18.74 -0.31 4.00
CA VAL A 459 -19.86 0.25 3.22
C VAL A 459 -19.31 0.92 1.96
N ASN A 460 -19.90 0.66 0.79
CA ASN A 460 -19.58 1.45 -0.41
C ASN A 460 -20.20 2.85 -0.29
N LEU A 461 -19.36 3.89 -0.36
CA LEU A 461 -19.81 5.26 -0.15
C LEU A 461 -20.78 5.75 -1.23
N GLY A 462 -20.58 5.36 -2.50
CA GLY A 462 -21.49 5.69 -3.58
C GLY A 462 -22.88 5.06 -3.43
N GLU A 463 -22.95 3.83 -2.94
CA GLU A 463 -24.21 3.15 -2.59
C GLU A 463 -24.94 3.87 -1.45
N TYR A 464 -24.20 4.24 -0.40
CA TYR A 464 -24.75 5.03 0.71
C TYR A 464 -25.30 6.38 0.24
N ILE A 465 -24.57 7.11 -0.62
CA ILE A 465 -25.02 8.40 -1.17
C ILE A 465 -26.33 8.25 -1.93
N ARG A 466 -26.45 7.23 -2.80
CA ARG A 466 -27.68 6.98 -3.56
C ARG A 466 -28.87 6.73 -2.66
N TRP A 467 -28.69 5.92 -1.62
CA TRP A 467 -29.72 5.67 -0.61
C TRP A 467 -30.11 6.94 0.15
N ARG A 468 -29.12 7.71 0.61
CA ARG A 468 -29.33 8.99 1.31
C ARG A 468 -30.18 9.94 0.47
N GLU A 469 -29.86 10.08 -0.82
CA GLU A 469 -30.62 10.92 -1.74
C GLU A 469 -32.06 10.44 -1.95
N GLU A 470 -32.30 9.13 -1.99
CA GLU A 470 -33.63 8.55 -2.07
C GLU A 470 -34.46 8.87 -0.83
N MET A 471 -33.88 8.78 0.36
CA MET A 471 -34.54 9.16 1.61
C MET A 471 -34.95 10.64 1.63
N ILE A 472 -34.05 11.55 1.26
CA ILE A 472 -34.36 12.98 1.20
C ILE A 472 -35.45 13.27 0.15
N ARG A 473 -35.48 12.54 -0.98
CA ARG A 473 -36.56 12.66 -1.97
C ARG A 473 -37.91 12.20 -1.40
N GLU A 474 -37.93 11.11 -0.64
CA GLU A 474 -39.16 10.58 -0.05
C GLU A 474 -39.69 11.46 1.08
N GLU A 475 -38.82 11.98 1.94
CA GLU A 475 -39.22 12.94 2.98
C GLU A 475 -39.88 14.19 2.38
N ARG A 476 -39.29 14.74 1.31
CA ARG A 476 -39.88 15.88 0.58
C ARG A 476 -41.24 15.55 -0.03
N ARG A 477 -41.43 14.34 -0.58
CA ARG A 477 -42.74 13.91 -1.08
C ARG A 477 -43.79 13.84 0.03
N VAL A 478 -43.40 13.34 1.21
CA VAL A 478 -44.31 13.26 2.36
C VAL A 478 -44.65 14.66 2.89
N GLU A 479 -43.71 15.60 2.87
CA GLU A 479 -43.96 17.01 3.20
C GLU A 479 -44.87 17.70 2.18
N ASP A 480 -44.65 17.48 0.87
CA ASP A 480 -45.48 18.06 -0.19
C ASP A 480 -46.93 17.53 -0.19
N VAL A 481 -47.16 16.34 0.35
CA VAL A 481 -48.48 15.70 0.48
C VAL A 481 -49.23 16.18 1.75
N LYS A 482 -48.53 16.68 2.76
CA LYS A 482 -49.09 17.18 4.03
C LYS A 482 -49.49 18.65 3.93
#